data_AF-A0A358TZ64-F1
#
_entry.id   AF-A0A358TZ64-F1
#
_cell.length_a   1.000
_cell.length_b   1.000
_cell.length_c   1.000
_cell.angle_alpha   90.00
_cell.angle_beta   90.00
_cell.angle_gamma   90.00
#
_symmetry.space_group_name_H-M   'P 1'
#
loop_
_entity.id
_entity.type
_entity.pdbx_description
1 polymer ?
#
loop_
_entity_poly.entity_id
_entity_poly.type
_entity_poly.pdbx_seq_one_letter_code
_entity_poly.pdbx_strand_id
1 'polypeptide(L)' 'MQYAELFIHSAHLMATMRGYTERPACGEGMSEIGLIEDGAVAIRDGKIIAVGTTEEVRAGGWVGPDTMQISAKGKVV' A
#
# COMPACT_ATOMS: atom_id res chain seq x y z
N MET A 1 -2.44 7.49 18.27
CA MET A 1 -2.56 6.64 17.06
C MET A 1 -2.23 5.21 17.47
N GLN A 2 -3.02 4.24 17.06
CA GLN A 2 -2.64 2.84 17.17
C GLN A 2 -1.79 2.48 15.93
N TYR A 3 -0.83 1.55 16.06
CA TYR A 3 0.14 1.13 15.02
C TYR A 3 -0.33 -0.07 14.20
N ALA A 4 0.07 -0.16 12.93
CA ALA A 4 -0.24 -1.29 12.05
C ALA A 4 0.25 -2.61 12.65
N GLU A 5 -0.46 -3.70 12.37
CA GLU A 5 -0.03 -5.05 12.74
C GLU A 5 0.95 -5.59 11.71
N LEU A 6 0.72 -5.26 10.43
CA LEU A 6 1.55 -5.65 9.30
C LEU A 6 1.90 -4.43 8.43
N PHE A 7 3.16 -4.31 8.04
CA PHE A 7 3.66 -3.32 7.10
C PHE A 7 4.51 -4.01 6.03
N ILE A 8 3.99 -4.07 4.79
CA ILE A 8 4.73 -4.56 3.62
C ILE A 8 5.31 -3.35 2.92
N HIS A 9 6.61 -3.34 2.67
CA HIS A 9 7.31 -2.14 2.19
C HIS A 9 8.39 -2.41 1.17
N SER A 10 8.87 -1.34 0.55
CA SER A 10 9.90 -1.36 -0.48
C SER A 10 9.57 -2.27 -1.65
N ALA A 11 8.29 -2.39 -2.01
CA ALA A 11 7.89 -3.05 -3.23
C ALA A 11 8.54 -2.33 -4.42
N HIS A 12 9.13 -3.06 -5.37
CA HIS A 12 9.70 -2.40 -6.55
C HIS A 12 8.62 -1.61 -7.29
N LEU A 13 7.42 -2.20 -7.35
CA LEU A 13 6.22 -1.56 -7.86
C LEU A 13 5.02 -2.03 -7.04
N MET A 14 4.18 -1.10 -6.61
CA MET A 14 2.90 -1.38 -5.97
C MET A 14 1.77 -0.95 -6.90
N ALA A 15 0.92 -1.89 -7.31
CA ALA A 15 -0.19 -1.63 -8.20
C ALA A 15 -1.50 -1.54 -7.41
N THR A 16 -2.21 -0.42 -7.56
CA THR A 16 -3.50 -0.19 -6.91
C THR A 16 -4.59 0.07 -7.94
N MET A 17 -5.80 -0.41 -7.66
CA MET A 17 -7.01 -0.14 -8.45
C MET A 17 -7.87 0.95 -7.79
N ARG A 18 -7.21 1.98 -7.23
CA ARG A 18 -7.89 3.07 -6.52
C ARG A 18 -8.84 3.80 -7.49
N GLY A 19 -10.05 4.11 -7.02
CA GLY A 19 -11.03 4.92 -7.77
C GLY A 19 -12.19 4.15 -8.38
N TYR A 20 -12.14 2.81 -8.38
CA TYR A 20 -13.16 1.95 -9.00
C TYR A 20 -13.95 1.10 -7.98
N THR A 21 -14.21 1.65 -6.79
CA THR A 21 -14.93 0.95 -5.71
C THR A 21 -16.40 0.74 -6.03
N GLU A 22 -17.09 1.78 -6.50
CA GLU A 22 -18.54 1.77 -6.72
C GLU A 22 -18.96 1.20 -8.08
N ARG A 23 -18.03 1.16 -9.04
CA ARG A 23 -18.27 0.68 -10.41
C ARG A 23 -16.98 0.10 -10.99
N PRO A 24 -17.07 -0.94 -11.84
CA PRO A 24 -15.90 -1.49 -12.51
C PRO A 24 -15.23 -0.45 -13.42
N ALA A 25 -13.92 -0.58 -13.60
CA ALA A 25 -13.18 0.13 -14.63
C ALA A 25 -13.58 -0.42 -16.02
N CYS A 26 -13.94 0.47 -16.94
CA CYS A 26 -14.38 0.12 -18.30
C CYS A 26 -13.69 1.04 -19.33
N GLY A 27 -13.39 0.51 -20.52
CA GLY A 27 -12.81 1.28 -21.60
C GLY A 27 -11.46 1.90 -21.21
N GLU A 28 -11.30 3.21 -21.42
CA GLU A 28 -10.07 3.93 -21.06
C GLU A 28 -9.74 3.84 -19.57
N GLY A 29 -10.75 3.69 -18.69
CA GLY A 29 -10.52 3.54 -17.26
C GLY A 29 -9.76 2.26 -16.88
N MET A 30 -9.70 1.24 -17.74
CA MET A 30 -8.88 0.05 -17.51
C MET A 30 -7.38 0.33 -17.55
N SER A 31 -6.98 1.44 -18.19
CA SER A 31 -5.57 1.85 -18.31
C SER A 31 -5.08 2.67 -17.11
N GLU A 32 -6.00 3.10 -16.23
CA GLU A 32 -5.67 3.89 -15.04
C GLU A 32 -5.23 2.97 -13.89
N ILE A 33 -3.99 2.47 -13.99
CA ILE A 33 -3.38 1.66 -12.93
C ILE A 33 -2.65 2.61 -11.98
N GLY A 34 -3.05 2.63 -10.71
CA GLY A 34 -2.39 3.42 -9.66
C GLY A 34 -1.07 2.77 -9.26
N LEU A 35 -0.02 3.00 -10.04
CA LEU A 35 1.32 2.47 -9.82
C LEU A 35 2.13 3.36 -8.86
N ILE A 36 2.81 2.74 -7.91
CA ILE A 36 3.66 3.41 -6.92
C ILE A 36 5.02 2.70 -6.88
N GLU A 37 6.09 3.40 -7.23
CA GLU A 37 7.46 2.90 -7.06
C GLU A 37 7.87 2.97 -5.58
N ASP A 38 8.70 2.01 -5.13
CA ASP A 38 9.06 1.86 -3.71
C ASP A 38 7.83 1.83 -2.77
N GLY A 39 6.77 1.19 -3.24
CA GLY A 39 5.46 1.21 -2.60
C GLY A 39 5.40 0.45 -1.27
N ALA A 40 4.48 0.85 -0.42
CA ALA A 40 4.22 0.22 0.86
C ALA A 40 2.74 0.29 1.27
N VAL A 41 2.33 -0.70 2.07
CA VAL A 41 0.98 -0.84 2.59
C VAL A 41 1.01 -1.20 4.07
N ALA A 42 0.21 -0.49 4.87
CA ALA A 42 0.02 -0.76 6.29
C ALA A 42 -1.36 -1.36 6.53
N ILE A 43 -1.42 -2.41 7.34
CA ILE A 43 -2.61 -3.23 7.58
C ILE A 43 -2.85 -3.35 9.09
N ARG A 44 -4.12 -3.22 9.51
CA ARG A 44 -4.60 -3.58 10.86
C ARG A 44 -5.99 -4.18 10.77
N ASP A 45 -6.28 -5.16 11.61
CA ASP A 45 -7.59 -5.82 11.70
C ASP A 45 -8.02 -6.37 10.32
N GLY A 46 -7.04 -6.86 9.55
CA GLY A 46 -7.24 -7.35 8.19
C GLY A 46 -7.61 -6.27 7.14
N LYS A 47 -7.54 -4.97 7.48
CA LYS A 47 -7.86 -3.86 6.59
C LYS A 47 -6.64 -3.01 6.26
N ILE A 48 -6.58 -2.53 5.01
CA ILE A 48 -5.59 -1.54 4.61
C ILE A 48 -5.93 -0.20 5.26
N ILE A 49 -5.00 0.33 6.05
CA ILE A 49 -5.16 1.62 6.74
C ILE A 49 -4.32 2.73 6.09
N ALA A 50 -3.27 2.37 5.35
CA ALA A 50 -2.49 3.31 4.55
C ALA A 50 -1.83 2.59 3.36
N VAL A 51 -1.69 3.31 2.25
CA VAL A 51 -0.94 2.87 1.06
C VAL A 51 -0.29 4.10 0.44
N GLY A 52 0.94 3.97 -0.04
CA GLY A 52 1.74 5.08 -0.57
C GLY A 52 3.16 4.61 -0.86
N THR A 53 4.11 5.53 -0.98
CA THR A 53 5.53 5.18 -0.95
C THR A 53 5.93 4.67 0.43
N THR A 54 7.04 3.95 0.53
CA THR A 54 7.58 3.48 1.81
C THR A 54 7.82 4.64 2.77
N GLU A 55 8.32 5.77 2.26
CA GLU A 55 8.55 6.97 3.04
C GLU A 55 7.24 7.58 3.54
N GLU A 56 6.25 7.77 2.67
CA GLU A 56 4.96 8.37 3.02
C GLU A 56 4.25 7.60 4.14
N VAL A 57 4.22 6.27 4.04
CA VAL A 57 3.55 5.43 5.05
C VAL A 57 4.30 5.45 6.38
N ARG A 58 5.64 5.52 6.37
CA ARG A 58 6.45 5.69 7.59
C ARG A 58 6.24 7.07 8.22
N ALA A 59 6.30 8.12 7.42
CA ALA A 59 6.09 9.50 7.86
C ALA A 59 4.67 9.72 8.41
N GLY A 60 3.68 8.97 7.91
CA GLY A 60 2.31 8.97 8.40
C GLY A 60 2.12 8.40 9.83
N GLY A 61 3.17 7.85 10.45
CA GLY A 61 3.13 7.35 11.83
C GLY A 61 2.36 6.04 12.00
N TRP A 62 2.16 5.28 10.92
CA TRP A 62 1.42 4.01 10.93
C TRP A 62 2.25 2.85 11.46
N VAL A 63 3.58 2.97 11.48
CA VAL A 63 4.51 1.88 11.84
C VAL A 63 5.04 2.11 13.25
N GLY A 64 4.87 1.10 14.12
CA GLY A 64 5.32 1.13 15.51
C GLY A 64 6.31 0.02 15.85
N PRO A 65 6.72 -0.08 17.14
CA PRO A 65 7.70 -1.06 17.60
C PRO A 65 7.27 -2.52 17.36
N ASP A 66 5.98 -2.81 17.54
CA ASP A 66 5.43 -4.17 17.42
C ASP A 66 4.86 -4.48 16.03
N THR A 67 4.98 -3.55 15.07
CA THR A 67 4.50 -3.77 13.71
C THR A 67 5.38 -4.81 13.02
N MET A 68 4.77 -5.90 12.54
CA MET A 68 5.46 -6.88 11.71
C MET A 68 5.83 -6.24 10.36
N GLN A 69 7.10 -6.31 9.98
CA GLN A 69 7.60 -5.71 8.74
C GLN A 69 8.04 -6.79 7.76
N ILE A 70 7.59 -6.68 6.51
CA ILE A 70 8.00 -7.55 5.40
C ILE A 70 8.55 -6.67 4.28
N SER A 71 9.80 -6.94 3.89
CA SER A 71 10.37 -6.30 2.70
C SER A 71 9.90 -7.03 1.44
N ALA A 72 9.32 -6.27 0.51
CA ALA A 72 8.93 -6.71 -0.83
C ALA A 72 9.94 -6.23 -1.89
N LYS A 73 11.20 -6.00 -1.51
CA LYS A 73 12.23 -5.51 -2.45
C LYS A 73 12.37 -6.44 -3.65
N GLY A 74 12.31 -5.85 -4.84
CA GLY A 74 12.38 -6.58 -6.12
C GLY A 74 11.12 -7.39 -6.44
N LYS A 75 10.01 -7.18 -5.72
CA LYS A 75 8.69 -7.77 -5.98
C LYS A 75 7.72 -6.72 -6.49
N VAL A 76 6.71 -7.21 -7.21
CA VAL A 76 5.49 -6.46 -7.52
C VAL A 76 4.42 -6.90 -6.52
N VAL A 77 3.72 -5.92 -5.95
CA VAL A 77 2.68 -6.11 -4.92
C VAL A 77 1.40 -5.41 -5.37
#